data_AF-A0A381IAX5-F1
#
_entry.id   AF-A0A381IAX5-F1
#
_cell.length_a   1.000
_cell.length_b   1.000
_cell.length_c   1.000
_cell.angle_alpha   90.00
_cell.angle_beta   90.00
_cell.angle_gamma   90.00
#
_symmetry.space_group_name_H-M   'P 1'
#
loop_
_entity.id
_entity.type
_entity.pdbx_description
1 polymer ?
#
loop_
_entity_poly.entity_id
_entity_poly.type
_entity_poly.pdbx_seq_one_letter_code
_entity_poly.pdbx_strand_id
1 'polypeptide(L)'
;MDIGNTVDIEPKYLDAKKVIDANGKVIFPGFINTHNHLFQVLLKGLGDDMALHEWLNTMMFPSAKFLTEQDTYDAAMLGCMEGLKSGITTMVDYMHTHNRPGLTDGIVKAYKDLGIRGL
;
A
#
# COMPACT_ATOMS: atom_id res chain seq x y z
N MET A 1 -13.20 11.90 -20.51
CA MET A 1 -11.80 11.55 -20.82
C MET A 1 -11.79 11.10 -22.26
N ASP A 2 -11.01 11.76 -23.10
CA ASP A 2 -10.85 11.33 -24.50
C ASP A 2 -9.71 10.31 -24.60
N ILE A 3 -9.87 9.33 -25.49
CA ILE A 3 -8.86 8.29 -25.78
C ILE A 3 -8.76 8.18 -27.29
N GLY A 4 -7.54 8.18 -27.84
CA GLY A 4 -7.30 8.26 -29.28
C GLY A 4 -5.86 8.65 -29.60
N ASN A 5 -5.56 8.83 -30.89
CA ASN A 5 -4.23 9.23 -31.33
C ASN A 5 -3.95 10.69 -30.96
N THR A 6 -2.67 11.01 -30.70
CA THR A 6 -2.23 12.36 -30.33
C THR A 6 -2.73 13.43 -31.31
N VAL A 7 -2.60 13.18 -32.61
CA VAL A 7 -3.02 14.12 -33.68
C VAL A 7 -4.50 14.49 -33.64
N ASP A 8 -5.35 13.61 -33.11
CA ASP A 8 -6.80 13.82 -33.04
C ASP A 8 -7.24 14.51 -31.73
N ILE A 9 -6.43 14.39 -30.67
CA ILE A 9 -6.76 14.84 -29.30
C ILE A 9 -6.06 16.15 -28.97
N GLU A 10 -4.78 16.29 -29.28
CA GLU A 10 -3.95 17.44 -28.89
C GLU A 10 -4.57 18.81 -29.25
N PRO A 11 -5.20 19.00 -30.43
CA PRO A 11 -5.85 20.27 -30.77
C PRO A 11 -7.02 20.67 -29.85
N LYS A 12 -7.61 19.72 -29.10
CA LYS A 12 -8.71 19.98 -28.16
C LYS A 12 -8.23 20.46 -26.79
N TYR A 13 -6.94 20.31 -26.48
CA TYR A 13 -6.36 20.55 -25.16
C TYR A 13 -5.13 21.48 -25.24
N LEU A 14 -5.17 22.50 -26.11
CA LEU A 14 -4.08 23.46 -26.32
C LEU A 14 -3.78 24.32 -25.07
N ASP A 15 -4.72 24.40 -24.13
CA ASP A 15 -4.60 25.10 -22.85
C ASP A 15 -4.15 24.19 -21.69
N ALA A 16 -3.74 22.95 -21.98
CA ALA A 16 -3.26 22.02 -20.97
C ALA A 16 -2.06 22.58 -20.20
N LYS A 17 -2.23 22.76 -18.89
CA LYS A 17 -1.16 23.27 -18.00
C LYS A 17 0.03 22.32 -17.88
N LYS A 18 -0.15 21.03 -18.17
CA LYS A 18 0.88 20.00 -18.07
C LYS A 18 0.65 18.92 -19.13
N VAL A 19 1.69 18.65 -19.90
CA VAL A 19 1.76 17.53 -20.87
C VAL A 19 2.86 16.59 -20.39
N ILE A 20 2.59 15.29 -20.37
CA ILE A 20 3.56 14.25 -20.01
C ILE A 20 3.83 13.42 -21.26
N ASP A 21 5.06 13.47 -21.76
CA ASP A 21 5.51 12.56 -22.81
C ASP A 21 5.80 11.18 -22.20
N ALA A 22 4.99 10.20 -22.59
CA ALA A 22 5.11 8.81 -22.18
C ALA A 22 5.61 7.90 -23.31
N ASN A 23 6.30 8.45 -24.32
CA ASN A 23 6.85 7.65 -25.42
C ASN A 23 7.75 6.52 -24.91
N GLY A 24 7.58 5.32 -25.47
CA GLY A 24 8.26 4.10 -25.02
C GLY A 24 7.81 3.59 -23.65
N LYS A 25 6.69 4.08 -23.10
CA LYS A 25 6.08 3.61 -21.86
C LYS A 25 4.64 3.18 -22.08
N VAL A 26 4.08 2.48 -21.10
CA VAL A 26 2.68 2.11 -21.05
C VAL A 26 2.05 2.75 -19.83
N ILE A 27 0.85 3.31 -20.00
CA ILE A 27 0.03 3.84 -18.93
C ILE A 27 -1.07 2.81 -18.65
N PHE A 28 -1.22 2.41 -17.39
CA PHE A 28 -2.25 1.48 -16.95
C PHE A 28 -2.99 2.04 -15.72
N PRO A 29 -4.24 1.60 -15.46
CA PRO A 29 -4.93 1.94 -14.22
C PRO A 29 -4.16 1.44 -13.01
N GLY A 30 -4.10 2.23 -11.92
CA GLY A 30 -3.47 1.78 -10.69
C GLY A 30 -4.13 0.51 -10.14
N PHE A 31 -3.31 -0.41 -9.62
CA PHE A 31 -3.80 -1.69 -9.10
C PHE A 31 -4.50 -1.51 -7.74
N ILE A 32 -5.38 -2.47 -7.45
CA ILE A 32 -6.11 -2.59 -6.19
C ILE A 32 -5.59 -3.83 -5.47
N ASN A 33 -5.00 -3.64 -4.29
CA ASN A 33 -4.65 -4.74 -3.41
C ASN A 33 -5.81 -4.99 -2.44
N THR A 34 -6.57 -6.06 -2.67
CA THR A 34 -7.80 -6.33 -1.91
C THR A 34 -7.56 -6.94 -0.53
N HIS A 35 -6.33 -7.31 -0.19
CA HIS A 35 -6.02 -7.92 1.10
C HIS A 35 -4.53 -7.81 1.44
N ASN A 36 -4.20 -7.24 2.59
CA ASN A 36 -2.87 -7.33 3.17
C ASN A 36 -2.90 -7.26 4.71
N HIS A 37 -1.72 -7.36 5.32
CA HIS A 37 -1.49 -7.11 6.75
C HIS A 37 -0.24 -6.24 6.90
N LEU A 38 -0.39 -4.92 6.85
CA LEU A 38 0.71 -3.97 6.79
C LEU A 38 1.62 -4.02 8.02
N PHE A 39 1.08 -4.29 9.21
CA PHE A 39 1.92 -4.45 10.39
C PHE A 39 2.92 -5.62 10.25
N GLN A 40 2.61 -6.64 9.45
CA GLN A 40 3.48 -7.80 9.23
C GLN A 40 4.69 -7.47 8.35
N VAL A 41 4.75 -6.27 7.74
CA VAL A 41 5.93 -5.80 7.00
C VAL A 41 7.18 -5.80 7.89
N LEU A 42 7.03 -5.52 9.19
CA LEU A 42 8.14 -5.58 10.16
C LEU A 42 8.65 -7.00 10.43
N LEU A 43 7.90 -8.01 10.00
CA LEU A 43 8.19 -9.44 10.23
C LEU A 43 8.67 -10.15 8.97
N LYS A 44 8.85 -9.41 7.87
CA LYS A 44 9.22 -9.96 6.55
C LYS A 44 10.51 -10.77 6.65
N GLY A 45 10.46 -12.04 6.24
CA GLY A 45 11.59 -12.98 6.23
C GLY A 45 11.86 -13.69 7.57
N LEU A 46 11.19 -13.33 8.68
CA LEU A 46 11.40 -13.99 9.99
C LEU A 46 10.64 -15.31 10.15
N GLY A 47 9.86 -15.71 9.14
CA GLY A 47 8.95 -16.85 9.19
C GLY A 47 9.12 -17.85 8.07
N ASP A 48 10.24 -17.75 7.34
CA ASP A 48 10.51 -18.60 6.18
C ASP A 48 10.63 -20.07 6.61
N ASP A 49 10.18 -20.97 5.74
CA ASP A 49 10.17 -22.43 5.94
C ASP A 49 9.38 -22.96 7.16
N MET A 50 8.57 -22.11 7.81
CA MET A 50 7.73 -22.53 8.93
C MET A 50 6.34 -22.99 8.46
N ALA A 51 5.80 -24.04 9.09
CA ALA A 51 4.39 -24.37 8.92
C ALA A 51 3.50 -23.25 9.50
N LEU A 52 2.31 -23.03 8.91
CA LEU A 52 1.42 -21.94 9.33
C LEU A 52 1.17 -21.91 10.85
N HIS A 53 0.85 -23.06 11.45
CA HIS A 53 0.60 -23.13 12.89
C HIS A 53 1.83 -22.78 13.73
N GLU A 54 3.01 -23.19 13.26
CA GLU A 54 4.27 -22.88 13.93
C GLU A 54 4.55 -21.38 13.83
N TRP A 55 4.55 -20.83 12.61
CA TRP A 55 4.71 -19.41 12.30
C TRP A 55 3.80 -18.51 13.16
N LEU A 56 2.52 -18.88 13.25
CA LEU A 56 1.55 -18.15 14.06
C LEU A 56 1.96 -18.10 15.53
N ASN A 57 2.31 -19.24 16.12
CA ASN A 57 2.55 -19.36 17.56
C ASN A 57 3.93 -18.91 18.01
N THR A 58 4.95 -19.05 17.17
CA THR A 58 6.34 -18.76 17.54
C THR A 58 6.77 -17.35 17.15
N MET A 59 6.19 -16.80 16.08
CA MET A 59 6.62 -15.52 15.51
C MET A 59 5.49 -14.49 15.45
N MET A 60 4.39 -14.78 14.74
CA MET A 60 3.39 -13.76 14.43
C MET A 60 2.65 -13.28 15.69
N PHE A 61 2.00 -14.19 16.43
CA PHE A 61 1.24 -13.81 17.63
C PHE A 61 2.12 -13.23 18.75
N PRO A 62 3.32 -13.77 19.04
CA PRO A 62 4.23 -13.14 19.99
C PRO A 62 4.63 -11.72 19.58
N SER A 63 4.97 -11.48 18.31
CA SER A 63 5.39 -10.15 17.83
C SER A 63 4.25 -9.14 17.89
N ALA A 64 3.04 -9.55 17.50
CA ALA A 64 1.85 -8.69 17.52
C ALA A 64 1.53 -8.12 18.92
N LYS A 65 1.93 -8.80 20.01
CA LYS A 65 1.67 -8.34 21.38
C LYS A 65 2.39 -7.03 21.72
N PHE A 66 3.53 -6.76 21.09
CA PHE A 66 4.41 -5.65 21.46
C PHE A 66 4.24 -4.41 20.60
N LEU A 67 3.53 -4.52 19.47
CA LEU A 67 3.27 -3.42 18.54
C LEU A 67 2.78 -2.17 19.26
N THR A 68 3.37 -1.04 18.91
CA THR A 68 2.91 0.30 19.24
C THR A 68 2.20 0.93 18.04
N GLU A 69 1.50 2.03 18.27
CA GLU A 69 0.93 2.83 17.18
C GLU A 69 2.02 3.30 16.19
N GLN A 70 3.18 3.68 16.70
CA GLN A 70 4.33 4.09 15.88
C GLN A 70 4.84 2.93 15.01
N ASP A 71 4.94 1.70 15.57
CA ASP A 71 5.35 0.53 14.79
C ASP A 71 4.38 0.27 13.63
N THR A 72 3.07 0.35 13.89
CA THR A 72 2.06 0.15 12.84
C THR A 72 2.06 1.24 11.78
N TYR A 73 2.34 2.49 12.16
CA TYR A 73 2.54 3.59 11.22
C TYR A 73 3.77 3.35 10.35
N ASP A 74 4.92 3.02 10.93
CA ASP A 74 6.16 2.80 10.18
C ASP A 74 6.06 1.58 9.26
N ALA A 75 5.43 0.50 9.73
CA ALA A 75 5.13 -0.69 8.92
C ALA A 75 4.24 -0.36 7.72
N ALA A 76 3.16 0.40 7.95
CA ALA A 76 2.24 0.83 6.92
C ALA A 76 2.89 1.79 5.92
N MET A 77 3.72 2.73 6.39
CA MET A 77 4.50 3.61 5.52
C MET A 77 5.37 2.79 4.56
N LEU A 78 6.13 1.83 5.09
CA LEU A 78 6.99 0.97 4.27
C LEU A 78 6.18 0.13 3.28
N GLY A 79 5.16 -0.59 3.74
CA GLY A 79 4.34 -1.45 2.88
C GLY A 79 3.59 -0.67 1.79
N CYS A 80 3.10 0.53 2.11
CA CYS A 80 2.45 1.40 1.13
C CYS A 80 3.43 1.93 0.08
N MET A 81 4.65 2.31 0.48
CA MET A 81 5.68 2.76 -0.46
C MET A 81 6.11 1.63 -1.40
N GLU A 82 6.26 0.41 -0.90
CA GLU A 82 6.49 -0.78 -1.73
C GLU A 82 5.32 -0.98 -2.71
N GLY A 83 4.08 -0.90 -2.23
CA GLY A 83 2.89 -1.02 -3.06
C GLY A 83 2.83 0.02 -4.18
N LEU A 84 3.09 1.30 -3.86
CA LEU A 84 3.14 2.39 -4.84
C LEU A 84 4.20 2.14 -5.91
N LYS A 85 5.38 1.62 -5.53
CA LYS A 85 6.45 1.25 -6.47
C LYS A 85 6.05 0.07 -7.37
N SER A 86 5.12 -0.77 -6.91
CA SER A 86 4.52 -1.87 -7.69
C SER A 86 3.23 -1.48 -8.44
N GLY A 87 2.86 -0.19 -8.44
CA GLY A 87 1.67 0.31 -9.15
C GLY A 87 0.35 0.19 -8.40
N ILE A 88 0.36 -0.22 -7.12
CA ILE A 88 -0.83 -0.23 -6.26
C ILE A 88 -1.18 1.20 -5.87
N THR A 89 -2.45 1.56 -6.04
CA THR A 89 -2.97 2.90 -5.66
C THR A 89 -4.13 2.83 -4.67
N THR A 90 -4.67 1.62 -4.48
CA THR A 90 -5.78 1.36 -3.55
C THR A 90 -5.48 0.07 -2.82
N MET A 91 -5.65 0.03 -1.51
CA MET A 91 -5.46 -1.22 -0.75
C MET A 91 -6.39 -1.33 0.45
N VAL A 92 -6.69 -2.57 0.84
CA VAL A 92 -7.40 -2.90 2.08
C VAL A 92 -6.40 -3.53 3.04
N ASP A 93 -6.30 -2.98 4.24
CA ASP A 93 -5.51 -3.57 5.33
C ASP A 93 -6.40 -4.32 6.31
N TYR A 94 -6.04 -5.58 6.55
CA TYR A 94 -6.66 -6.38 7.59
C TYR A 94 -5.80 -6.32 8.85
N MET A 95 -5.96 -5.23 9.60
CA MET A 95 -5.43 -5.13 10.94
C MET A 95 -6.32 -5.90 11.91
N HIS A 96 -5.91 -7.11 12.29
CA HIS A 96 -6.64 -7.92 13.28
C HIS A 96 -6.16 -7.71 14.71
N THR A 97 -5.01 -7.08 14.90
CA THR A 97 -4.39 -6.92 16.21
C THR A 97 -4.92 -5.65 16.86
N HIS A 98 -5.78 -5.81 17.87
CA HIS A 98 -6.34 -4.68 18.63
C HIS A 98 -6.17 -4.89 20.14
N ASN A 99 -5.04 -5.46 20.55
CA ASN A 99 -4.71 -5.68 21.96
C ASN A 99 -4.41 -4.38 22.73
N ARG A 100 -4.31 -3.24 22.04
CA ARG A 100 -4.20 -1.89 22.59
C ARG A 100 -4.80 -0.86 21.61
N PRO A 101 -5.24 0.31 22.09
CA PRO A 101 -5.74 1.38 21.21
C PRO A 101 -4.63 1.96 20.33
N GLY A 102 -5.00 2.65 19.25
CA GLY A 102 -4.06 3.37 18.37
C GLY A 102 -3.48 2.55 17.21
N LEU A 103 -3.52 1.21 17.26
CA LEU A 103 -2.83 0.39 16.26
C LEU A 103 -3.37 0.54 14.83
N THR A 104 -4.69 0.70 14.67
CA THR A 104 -5.27 1.01 13.35
C THR A 104 -5.05 2.48 12.98
N ASP A 105 -4.97 3.38 13.95
CA ASP A 105 -4.79 4.81 13.72
C ASP A 105 -3.42 5.10 13.07
N GLY A 106 -2.37 4.37 13.47
CA GLY A 106 -1.06 4.43 12.82
C GLY A 106 -1.13 4.09 11.33
N ILE A 107 -1.89 3.06 10.95
CA ILE A 107 -2.08 2.64 9.55
C ILE A 107 -2.87 3.69 8.77
N VAL A 108 -3.99 4.17 9.34
CA VAL A 108 -4.82 5.21 8.73
C VAL A 108 -4.04 6.51 8.52
N LYS A 109 -3.15 6.87 9.47
CA LYS A 109 -2.28 8.03 9.34
C LYS A 109 -1.30 7.85 8.17
N ALA A 110 -0.66 6.68 8.04
CA ALA A 110 0.23 6.39 6.92
C ALA A 110 -0.50 6.48 5.56
N TYR A 111 -1.75 5.99 5.49
CA TYR A 111 -2.57 6.12 4.28
C TYR A 111 -2.81 7.58 3.89
N LYS A 112 -3.16 8.42 4.87
CA LYS A 112 -3.37 9.87 4.64
C LYS A 112 -2.09 10.55 4.16
N ASP A 113 -0.97 10.28 4.82
CA ASP A 113 0.31 10.93 4.52
C ASP A 113 0.85 10.54 3.13
N LEU A 114 0.59 9.30 2.68
CA LEU A 114 1.00 8.80 1.36
C LEU A 114 -0.06 8.99 0.26
N GLY A 115 -1.27 9.42 0.61
CA GLY A 115 -2.37 9.56 -0.34
C GLY A 115 -2.92 8.22 -0.87
N ILE A 116 -2.80 7.15 -0.09
CA ILE A 116 -3.38 5.84 -0.40
C ILE A 116 -4.90 5.91 -0.24
N ARG A 117 -5.63 5.39 -1.24
CA ARG A 117 -7.04 5.07 -1.07
C ARG A 117 -7.14 3.74 -0.35
N GLY A 118 -7.72 3.71 0.83
CA GLY A 118 -7.81 2.46 1.57
C GLY A 118 -8.77 2.49 2.72
N LEU A 119 -9.04 1.29 3.22
CA LEU A 119 -9.87 0.96 4.37
C LEU A 119 -9.07 0.02 5.28
#